data_AF-A0A7W7TYR2-F1
#
_entry.id   AF-A0A7W7TYR2-F1
#
_cell.length_a   1.000
_cell.length_b   1.000
_cell.length_c   1.000
_cell.angle_alpha   90.00
_cell.angle_beta   90.00
_cell.angle_gamma   90.00
#
_symmetry.space_group_name_H-M   'P 1'
#
loop_
_entity.id
_entity.type
_entity.pdbx_description
1 polymer ?
#
loop_
_entity_poly.entity_id
_entity_poly.type
_entity_poly.pdbx_seq_one_letter_code
_entity_poly.pdbx_strand_id
1 'polypeptide(L)' 'MSWLNLVERWFAELTQKLKRGVHRSVQALERDIPAWLTDWNKHPSPFVWTKTADEILDKVATYCRRVSDSDH' A
#
# COMPACT_ATOMS: atom_id res chain seq x y z
N MET A 1 -2.25 13.41 8.27
CA MET A 1 -1.67 12.06 8.11
C MET A 1 -0.80 12.07 6.85
N SER A 2 0.47 11.68 6.94
CA SER A 2 1.34 11.52 5.76
C SER A 2 0.92 10.28 4.96
N TRP A 3 1.03 10.33 3.63
CA TRP A 3 0.74 9.19 2.74
C TRP A 3 1.54 7.94 3.13
N LEU A 4 2.80 8.12 3.55
CA LEU A 4 3.68 7.03 3.95
C LEU A 4 3.15 6.24 5.15
N ASN A 5 2.52 6.92 6.12
CA ASN A 5 1.90 6.28 7.29
C ASN A 5 0.70 5.40 6.86
N LEU A 6 -0.03 5.80 5.81
CA LEU A 6 -1.12 4.98 5.27
C LEU A 6 -0.58 3.71 4.58
N VAL A 7 0.53 3.83 3.86
CA VAL A 7 1.21 2.70 3.21
C VAL A 7 1.77 1.73 4.26
N GLU A 8 2.44 2.22 5.28
CA GLU A 8 2.99 1.41 6.39
C GLU A 8 1.88 0.63 7.12
N ARG A 9 0.75 1.30 7.42
CA ARG A 9 -0.40 0.65 8.05
C ARG A 9 -1.05 -0.39 7.14
N TRP A 10 -1.14 -0.13 5.85
CA TRP A 10 -1.67 -1.09 4.88
C TRP A 10 -0.83 -2.37 4.82
N PHE A 11 0.51 -2.25 4.78
CA PHE A 11 1.40 -3.42 4.83
C PHE A 11 1.32 -4.18 6.16
N ALA A 12 1.09 -3.48 7.27
CA ALA A 12 0.89 -4.12 8.57
C ALA A 12 -0.39 -4.98 8.60
N GLU A 13 -1.50 -4.49 8.04
CA GLU A 13 -2.76 -5.23 7.91
C GLU A 13 -2.63 -6.46 7.02
N LEU A 14 -1.99 -6.31 5.85
CA LEU A 14 -1.67 -7.43 4.97
C LEU A 14 -0.86 -8.50 5.72
N THR A 15 0.21 -8.09 6.42
CA THR A 15 1.05 -8.99 7.21
C THR A 15 0.27 -9.72 8.31
N GLN A 16 -0.63 -9.01 9.00
CA GLN A 16 -1.46 -9.62 10.05
C GLN A 16 -2.42 -10.67 9.48
N LYS A 17 -2.99 -10.42 8.29
CA LYS A 17 -3.83 -11.40 7.58
C LYS A 17 -3.03 -12.63 7.16
N LEU A 18 -1.87 -12.44 6.54
CA LEU A 18 -0.99 -13.54 6.13
C LEU A 18 -0.53 -14.41 7.32
N LYS A 19 -0.26 -13.79 8.48
CA LYS A 19 0.09 -14.50 9.72
C LYS A 19 -1.08 -15.25 10.37
N ARG A 20 -2.32 -14.77 10.18
CA ARG A 20 -3.54 -15.39 10.73
C ARG A 20 -4.16 -16.42 9.79
N GLY A 21 -3.82 -16.39 8.52
CA GLY A 21 -4.31 -17.35 7.54
C GLY A 21 -3.67 -18.71 7.73
N VAL A 22 -4.50 -19.74 7.92
CA VAL A 22 -4.06 -21.15 7.86
C VAL A 22 -3.93 -21.53 6.38
N HIS A 23 -2.95 -20.94 5.69
CA HIS A 23 -2.73 -21.22 4.28
C HIS A 23 -2.09 -22.60 4.16
N ARG A 24 -2.87 -23.57 3.68
CA ARG A 24 -2.45 -24.98 3.57
C ARG A 24 -1.43 -25.22 2.45
N SER A 25 -1.20 -24.22 1.59
CA SER A 25 -0.19 -24.23 0.54
C SER A 25 0.09 -22.81 0.03
N VAL A 26 1.21 -22.62 -0.68
CA VAL A 26 1.56 -21.36 -1.36
C VAL A 26 0.51 -20.98 -2.41
N GLN A 27 -0.06 -21.96 -3.13
CA GLN A 27 -1.11 -21.71 -4.12
C GLN A 27 -2.41 -21.18 -3.48
N ALA A 28 -2.73 -21.62 -2.26
CA ALA A 28 -3.87 -21.07 -1.51
C ALA A 28 -3.60 -19.61 -1.12
N LEU A 29 -2.37 -19.31 -0.68
CA LEU A 29 -1.93 -17.95 -0.37
C LEU A 29 -2.03 -17.01 -1.59
N GLU A 30 -1.53 -17.44 -2.75
CA GLU A 30 -1.55 -16.67 -4.00
C GLU A 30 -2.96 -16.33 -4.46
N ARG A 31 -3.94 -17.20 -4.18
CA ARG A 31 -5.36 -16.95 -4.49
C ARG A 31 -6.03 -16.05 -3.45
N ASP A 32 -5.65 -16.18 -2.18
CA ASP A 32 -6.27 -15.42 -1.10
C ASP A 32 -5.87 -13.93 -1.15
N ILE A 33 -4.66 -13.61 -1.62
CA ILE A 33 -4.17 -12.22 -1.77
C ILE A 33 -5.08 -11.36 -2.68
N PRO A 34 -5.36 -11.73 -3.94
CA PRO A 34 -6.21 -10.93 -4.82
C PRO A 34 -7.69 -10.90 -4.36
N ALA A 35 -8.18 -11.97 -3.73
CA ALA A 35 -9.50 -11.96 -3.12
C ALA A 35 -9.60 -10.93 -1.98
N TRP A 36 -8.59 -10.91 -1.10
CA TRP A 36 -8.48 -9.92 -0.03
C TRP A 36 -8.33 -8.50 -0.56
N LEU A 37 -7.49 -8.30 -1.60
CA LEU A 37 -7.30 -7.00 -2.23
C LEU A 37 -8.62 -6.44 -2.80
N THR A 38 -9.42 -7.30 -3.42
CA THR A 38 -10.73 -6.94 -3.97
C THR A 38 -11.71 -6.53 -2.88
N ASP A 39 -11.76 -7.29 -1.78
CA ASP A 39 -12.60 -6.99 -0.63
C ASP A 39 -12.19 -5.67 0.05
N TRP A 40 -10.89 -5.48 0.25
CA TRP A 40 -10.30 -4.27 0.81
C TRP A 40 -10.57 -3.03 -0.06
N ASN A 41 -10.45 -3.14 -1.38
CA ASN A 41 -10.73 -2.03 -2.29
C ASN A 41 -12.22 -1.66 -2.34
N LYS A 42 -13.14 -2.60 -2.07
CA LYS A 42 -14.58 -2.31 -1.95
C LYS A 42 -14.91 -1.60 -0.64
N HIS A 43 -14.20 -1.93 0.44
CA HIS A 43 -14.38 -1.34 1.76
C HIS A 43 -13.06 -0.78 2.30
N PRO A 44 -12.56 0.34 1.74
CA PRO A 44 -11.28 0.93 2.14
C PRO A 44 -11.42 1.56 3.53
N SER A 45 -11.25 0.75 4.57
CA SER A 45 -11.35 1.13 5.97
C SER A 45 -10.14 0.58 6.71
N PRO A 46 -9.53 1.34 7.65
CA PRO A 46 -9.85 2.70 8.08
C PRO A 46 -9.19 3.80 7.23
N PHE A 47 -8.43 3.44 6.20
CA PHE A 47 -7.54 4.34 5.47
C PHE A 47 -7.99 4.49 4.02
N VAL A 48 -8.72 5.56 3.74
CA VAL A 48 -9.11 5.94 2.37
C VAL A 48 -7.93 6.60 1.70
N TRP A 49 -7.57 6.08 0.52
CA TRP A 49 -6.56 6.69 -0.34
C TRP A 49 -7.18 7.94 -0.97
N THR A 50 -6.83 9.11 -0.43
CA THR A 50 -7.35 10.39 -0.93
C THR A 50 -6.55 10.93 -2.11
N LYS A 51 -5.40 10.32 -2.41
CA LYS A 51 -4.53 10.71 -3.52
C LYS A 51 -4.37 9.56 -4.51
N THR A 52 -4.44 9.88 -5.79
CA THR A 52 -4.21 8.89 -6.85
C THR A 52 -2.73 8.49 -6.88
N ALA A 53 -2.45 7.31 -7.44
CA ALA A 53 -1.08 6.86 -7.66
C ALA A 53 -0.25 7.90 -8.45
N ASP A 54 -0.86 8.53 -9.45
CA ASP A 54 -0.22 9.60 -10.24
C ASP A 54 0.16 10.82 -9.40
N GLU A 55 -0.71 11.29 -8.51
CA GLU A 55 -0.39 12.41 -7.61
C GLU A 55 0.76 12.09 -6.66
N ILE A 56 0.89 10.84 -6.25
CA ILE A 56 1.97 10.39 -5.38
C ILE A 56 3.27 10.33 -6.17
N LEU A 57 3.25 9.72 -7.36
CA LEU A 57 4.42 9.62 -8.24
C LEU A 57 4.93 10.99 -8.68
N ASP A 58 4.03 11.93 -8.98
CA ASP A 58 4.37 13.31 -9.31
C ASP A 58 5.03 14.05 -8.14
N LYS A 59 4.53 13.83 -6.91
CA LYS A 59 5.15 14.37 -5.70
C LYS A 59 6.53 13.79 -5.44
N VAL A 60 6.72 12.49 -5.65
CA VAL A 60 8.03 11.83 -5.51
C VAL A 60 9.00 12.36 -6.56
N ALA A 61 8.58 12.46 -7.82
CA ALA A 61 9.40 13.01 -8.89
C ALA A 61 9.81 14.47 -8.62
N THR A 62 8.86 15.29 -8.17
CA THR A 62 9.12 16.69 -7.78
C THR A 62 10.09 16.79 -6.61
N TYR A 63 9.93 15.93 -5.60
CA TYR A 63 10.84 15.87 -4.46
C TYR A 63 12.26 15.46 -4.88
N CYS A 64 12.40 14.40 -5.67
CA CYS A 64 13.69 13.95 -6.21
C CYS A 64 14.40 15.04 -7.00
N ARG A 65 13.66 15.80 -7.83
CA ARG A 65 14.22 16.93 -8.60
C ARG A 65 14.71 18.07 -7.70
N ARG A 66 13.95 18.40 -6.65
CA ARG A 66 14.39 19.42 -5.68
C ARG A 66 15.63 19.01 -4.91
N VAL A 67 15.74 17.73 -4.53
CA VAL A 67 16.92 17.21 -3.83
C VAL A 67 18.14 17.23 -4.76
N SER A 68 18.00 16.88 -6.04
CA SER A 68 19.10 16.95 -7.01
C SER A 68 19.54 18.39 -7.31
N ASP A 69 18.61 19.36 -7.31
CA ASP A 69 18.92 20.77 -7.56
C ASP A 69 19.50 21.48 -6.31
N SER A 70 19.38 20.86 -5.12
CA SER A 70 19.93 21.40 -3.86
C SER A 70 21.40 21.02 -3.61
N ASP A 71 21.98 20.20 -4.49
CA ASP A 71 23.39 19.75 -4.43
C ASP A 71 24.31 20.60 -5.34
N HIS A 72 23.91 21.86 -5.61
CA HIS A 72 24.68 22.85 -6.36
C HIS A 72 25.01 24.08 -5.51
#